data_AF-A0A4R4SMU7-F1
#
_entry.id   AF-A0A4R4SMU7-F1
#
_cell.length_a   1.000
_cell.length_b   1.000
_cell.length_c   1.000
_cell.angle_alpha   90.00
_cell.angle_beta   90.00
_cell.angle_gamma   90.00
#
_symmetry.space_group_name_H-M   'P 1'
#
loop_
_entity.id
_entity.type
_entity.pdbx_description
1 polymer ?
#
loop_
_entity_poly.entity_id
_entity_poly.type
_entity_poly.pdbx_seq_one_letter_code
_entity_poly.pdbx_strand_id
1 'polypeptide(L)'
;MADRPRSPSGRYVRTLDAAERDAEACRLRARGLSYREIAEQLRYADAAGAHRAVQKVLRDTVQEPADELRHLEVVRLDALLAVAWDVLEREHVAHSGGKLVMVAGEDGVEVPLRDDAPTLAAIDRVLKIMTRRAELLGLDAPRKIEQGGQVKYIVEGVDLGALT
;
A
#
# COMPACT_ATOMS: atom_id res chain seq x y z
N MET A 1 4.63 30.17 33.26
CA MET A 1 5.49 29.62 32.19
C MET A 1 6.71 29.02 32.87
N ALA A 2 6.81 27.69 32.94
CA ALA A 2 7.91 27.01 33.63
C ALA A 2 8.92 26.49 32.62
N ASP A 3 10.13 27.01 32.71
CA ASP A 3 11.29 26.69 31.90
C ASP A 3 11.70 25.22 32.07
N ARG A 4 12.02 24.53 30.97
CA ARG A 4 12.41 23.12 30.96
C ARG A 4 13.90 23.02 30.65
N PRO A 5 14.72 22.31 31.45
CA PRO A 5 16.16 22.28 31.26
C PRO A 5 16.55 21.61 29.95
N ARG A 6 17.48 22.24 29.22
CA ARG A 6 18.08 21.76 27.96
C ARG A 6 19.44 21.11 28.21
N SER A 7 19.74 20.04 27.47
CA SER A 7 21.07 19.41 27.43
C SER A 7 22.07 20.26 26.61
N PRO A 8 23.39 20.20 26.87
CA PRO A 8 24.37 21.13 26.31
C PRO A 8 24.58 21.06 24.78
N SER A 9 23.98 20.07 24.09
CA SER A 9 24.16 19.85 22.65
C SER A 9 22.91 20.10 21.80
N GLY A 10 21.87 20.74 22.34
CA GLY A 10 20.65 21.09 21.58
C GLY A 10 19.84 19.90 21.05
N ARG A 11 20.24 18.67 21.38
CA ARG A 11 19.54 17.43 21.02
C ARG A 11 18.62 17.01 22.17
N TYR A 12 17.37 16.73 21.84
CA TYR A 12 16.35 16.29 22.78
C TYR A 12 16.79 15.01 23.48
N VAL A 13 16.99 15.08 24.80
CA VAL A 13 17.30 13.91 25.63
C VAL A 13 16.01 13.12 25.82
N ARG A 14 16.08 11.88 25.35
CA ARG A 14 15.10 10.79 25.38
C ARG A 14 14.46 10.65 26.77
N THR A 15 13.39 11.41 27.03
CA THR A 15 12.40 11.06 28.05
C THR A 15 11.78 9.73 27.63
N LEU A 16 11.46 8.83 28.56
CA LEU A 16 10.73 7.57 28.34
C LEU A 16 9.77 7.63 27.15
N ASP A 17 9.89 6.62 26.30
CA ASP A 17 9.66 6.68 24.86
C ASP A 17 8.25 7.22 24.56
N ALA A 18 8.12 8.19 23.64
CA ALA A 18 6.81 8.69 23.27
C ALA A 18 5.87 7.54 22.85
N ALA A 19 6.44 6.49 22.26
CA ALA A 19 5.76 5.23 21.96
C ALA A 19 5.27 4.47 23.20
N GLU A 20 6.06 4.36 24.27
CA GLU A 20 5.64 3.72 25.54
C GLU A 20 4.48 4.47 26.18
N ARG A 21 4.52 5.81 26.14
CA ARG A 21 3.46 6.66 26.68
C ARG A 21 2.19 6.63 25.83
N ASP A 22 2.32 6.52 24.52
CA ASP A 22 1.19 6.30 23.60
C ASP A 22 0.57 4.91 23.87
N ALA A 23 1.39 3.87 24.05
CA ALA A 23 0.94 2.51 24.37
C ALA A 23 0.21 2.44 25.71
N GLU A 24 0.72 3.14 26.74
CA GLU A 24 0.04 3.21 28.04
C GLU A 24 -1.30 3.94 27.96
N ALA A 25 -1.41 4.99 27.12
CA ALA A 25 -2.69 5.65 26.86
C ALA A 25 -3.73 4.66 26.30
N CYS A 26 -3.30 3.77 25.40
CA CYS A 26 -4.16 2.73 24.85
C CYS A 26 -4.59 1.70 25.92
N ARG A 27 -3.67 1.28 26.81
CA ARG A 27 -3.99 0.37 27.93
C ARG A 27 -4.99 0.98 28.91
N LEU A 28 -4.81 2.24 29.29
CA LEU A 28 -5.74 2.95 30.18
C LEU A 28 -7.11 3.12 29.52
N ARG A 29 -7.14 3.40 28.21
CA ARG A 29 -8.40 3.47 27.47
C ARG A 29 -9.14 2.13 27.44
N ALA A 30 -8.43 1.02 27.26
CA ALA A 30 -8.99 -0.33 27.30
C ALA A 30 -9.59 -0.70 28.68
N ARG A 31 -9.05 -0.12 29.77
CA ARG A 31 -9.59 -0.25 31.14
C ARG A 31 -10.79 0.66 31.43
N GLY A 32 -11.26 1.45 30.45
CA GLY A 32 -12.47 2.26 30.54
C GLY A 32 -12.26 3.73 30.92
N LEU A 33 -11.03 4.20 31.13
CA LEU A 33 -10.77 5.59 31.48
C LEU A 33 -11.14 6.55 30.35
N SER A 34 -11.65 7.73 30.69
CA SER A 34 -11.91 8.81 29.75
C SER A 34 -10.62 9.45 29.24
N TYR A 35 -10.65 10.05 28.04
CA TYR A 35 -9.46 10.73 27.49
C TYR A 35 -8.97 11.89 28.35
N ARG A 36 -9.84 12.50 29.15
CA ARG A 36 -9.47 13.55 30.09
C ARG A 36 -8.66 12.98 31.27
N GLU A 37 -9.12 11.89 31.87
CA GLU A 37 -8.38 11.20 32.95
C GLU A 37 -7.04 10.66 32.44
N ILE A 38 -7.01 10.12 31.21
CA ILE A 38 -5.78 9.68 30.56
C ILE A 38 -4.82 10.86 30.32
N ALA A 39 -5.34 12.02 29.90
CA ALA A 39 -4.54 13.22 29.69
C ALA A 39 -3.91 13.72 30.99
N GLU A 40 -4.68 13.74 32.08
CA GLU A 40 -4.22 14.10 33.41
C GLU A 40 -3.15 13.12 33.92
N GLN A 41 -3.39 11.81 33.80
CA GLN A 41 -2.46 10.76 34.27
C GLN A 41 -1.15 10.71 33.49
N LEU A 42 -1.21 10.81 32.15
CA LEU A 42 -0.05 10.70 31.27
C LEU A 42 0.55 12.06 30.87
N ARG A 43 0.04 13.14 31.45
CA ARG A 43 0.49 14.53 31.23
C ARG A 43 0.41 14.95 29.75
N TYR A 44 -0.68 14.59 29.07
CA TYR A 44 -1.02 15.23 27.80
C TYR A 44 -1.59 16.62 28.05
N ALA A 45 -1.44 17.52 27.07
CA ALA A 45 -1.92 18.90 27.18
C ALA A 45 -3.45 18.98 27.34
N ASP A 46 -4.15 18.04 26.71
CA ASP A 46 -5.61 17.98 26.67
C ASP A 46 -6.10 16.55 26.36
N ALA A 47 -7.41 16.34 26.50
CA ALA A 47 -8.08 15.10 26.14
C ALA A 47 -7.90 14.74 24.65
N ALA A 48 -7.77 15.74 23.77
CA ALA A 48 -7.54 15.52 22.34
C ALA A 48 -6.15 14.91 22.07
N GLY A 49 -5.14 15.27 22.85
CA GLY A 49 -3.80 14.71 22.81
C GLY A 49 -3.78 13.24 23.21
N ALA A 50 -4.47 12.90 24.30
CA ALA A 50 -4.66 11.51 24.70
C ALA A 50 -5.42 10.69 23.64
N HIS A 51 -6.48 11.26 23.05
CA HIS A 51 -7.20 10.62 21.94
C HIS A 51 -6.29 10.35 20.74
N ARG A 52 -5.49 11.34 20.30
CA ARG A 52 -4.54 11.18 19.19
C ARG A 52 -3.49 10.10 19.47
N ALA A 53 -2.98 10.02 20.70
CA ALA A 53 -2.02 9.00 21.12
C ALA A 53 -2.63 7.59 21.02
N VAL A 54 -3.84 7.38 21.55
CA VAL A 54 -4.57 6.10 21.45
C VAL A 54 -4.83 5.74 19.99
N GLN A 55 -5.35 6.68 19.20
CA GLN A 55 -5.62 6.44 17.79
C GLN A 55 -4.34 6.14 16.98
N LYS A 56 -3.21 6.74 17.36
CA LYS A 56 -1.92 6.45 16.76
C LYS A 56 -1.50 5.00 17.04
N VAL A 57 -1.50 4.55 18.30
CA VAL A 57 -1.17 3.14 18.61
C VAL A 57 -2.11 2.16 17.92
N LEU A 58 -3.41 2.44 17.91
CA LEU A 58 -4.37 1.57 17.22
C LEU A 58 -4.10 1.50 15.72
N ARG A 59 -3.79 2.64 15.07
CA ARG A 59 -3.40 2.65 13.66
C ARG A 59 -2.09 1.90 13.45
N ASP A 60 -1.05 2.20 14.21
CA ASP A 60 0.28 1.61 14.06
C ASP A 60 0.23 0.09 14.30
N THR A 61 -0.51 -0.38 15.31
CA THR A 61 -0.72 -1.81 15.60
C THR A 61 -1.51 -2.55 14.51
N VAL A 62 -2.39 -1.86 13.79
CA VAL A 62 -3.13 -2.43 12.65
C VAL A 62 -2.31 -2.34 11.36
N GLN A 63 -1.48 -1.31 11.21
CA GLN A 63 -0.59 -1.13 10.07
C GLN A 63 0.58 -2.12 10.10
N GLU A 64 1.20 -2.42 11.24
CA GLU A 64 2.30 -3.40 11.34
C GLU A 64 1.93 -4.78 10.72
N PRO A 65 0.81 -5.43 11.08
CA PRO A 65 0.33 -6.64 10.39
C PRO A 65 0.02 -6.43 8.91
N ALA A 66 -0.45 -5.24 8.52
CA ALA A 66 -0.73 -4.92 7.13
C ALA A 66 0.55 -4.69 6.30
N ASP A 67 1.61 -4.15 6.89
CA ASP A 67 2.95 -4.01 6.32
C ASP A 67 3.62 -5.39 6.17
N GLU A 68 3.56 -6.24 7.19
CA GLU A 68 4.06 -7.62 7.13
C GLU A 68 3.34 -8.43 6.04
N LEU A 69 2.01 -8.29 5.95
CA LEU A 69 1.23 -8.93 4.88
C LEU A 69 1.60 -8.39 3.50
N ARG A 70 1.74 -7.06 3.34
CA ARG A 70 2.20 -6.46 2.08
C ARG A 70 3.59 -6.96 1.69
N HIS A 71 4.51 -7.10 2.65
CA HIS A 71 5.84 -7.63 2.40
C HIS A 71 5.79 -9.09 1.95
N LEU A 72 5.01 -9.94 2.63
CA LEU A 72 4.82 -11.34 2.25
C LEU A 72 4.23 -11.48 0.83
N GLU A 73 3.25 -10.64 0.47
CA GLU A 73 2.69 -10.62 -0.88
C GLU A 73 3.72 -10.19 -1.93
N VAL A 74 4.57 -9.21 -1.64
CA VAL A 74 5.68 -8.83 -2.52
C VAL A 74 6.65 -10.00 -2.74
N VAL A 75 7.01 -10.74 -1.68
CA VAL A 75 7.87 -11.93 -1.80
C VAL A 75 7.23 -12.99 -2.70
N ARG A 76 5.92 -13.22 -2.57
CA ARG A 76 5.18 -14.16 -3.45
C ARG A 76 5.17 -13.68 -4.90
N LEU A 77 4.98 -12.40 -5.15
CA LEU A 77 5.01 -11.81 -6.48
C LEU A 77 6.41 -11.90 -7.11
N ASP A 78 7.47 -11.65 -6.34
CA ASP A 78 8.85 -11.79 -6.82
C ASP A 78 9.17 -13.25 -7.17
N ALA A 79 8.65 -14.24 -6.42
CA ALA A 79 8.79 -15.65 -6.75
C ALA A 79 8.05 -16.03 -8.05
N LEU A 80 6.83 -15.52 -8.26
CA LEU A 80 6.08 -15.71 -9.51
C LEU A 80 6.78 -15.04 -10.71
N LEU A 81 7.37 -13.86 -10.48
CA LEU A 81 8.12 -13.13 -11.48
C LEU A 81 9.34 -13.93 -11.94
N ALA A 82 10.08 -14.56 -11.00
CA ALA A 82 11.22 -15.40 -11.33
C ALA A 82 10.84 -16.60 -12.22
N VAL A 83 9.71 -17.25 -11.95
CA VAL A 83 9.20 -18.34 -12.80
C VAL A 83 8.83 -17.83 -14.18
N ALA A 84 8.17 -16.67 -14.27
CA ALA A 84 7.81 -16.09 -15.56
C ALA A 84 9.05 -15.70 -16.39
N TRP A 85 10.11 -15.20 -15.74
CA TRP A 85 11.41 -14.94 -16.38
C TRP A 85 12.07 -16.22 -16.89
N ASP A 86 12.09 -17.29 -16.11
CA ASP A 86 12.61 -18.58 -16.54
C ASP A 86 11.85 -19.11 -17.78
N VAL A 87 10.54 -18.88 -17.86
CA VAL A 87 9.79 -19.17 -19.10
C VAL A 87 10.25 -18.28 -20.26
N LEU A 88 10.46 -16.98 -20.05
CA LEU A 88 10.92 -16.07 -21.11
C LEU A 88 12.32 -16.41 -21.64
N GLU A 89 13.20 -16.92 -20.79
CA GLU A 89 14.58 -17.26 -21.17
C GLU A 89 14.69 -18.58 -21.95
N ARG A 90 13.64 -19.42 -21.91
CA ARG A 90 13.61 -20.69 -22.63
C ARG A 90 13.31 -20.49 -24.11
N GLU A 91 13.94 -21.29 -24.96
CA GLU A 91 13.54 -21.39 -26.36
C GLU A 91 12.24 -22.19 -26.47
N HIS A 92 11.23 -21.59 -27.10
CA HIS A 92 9.92 -22.19 -27.33
C HIS A 92 9.81 -22.62 -28.78
N VAL A 93 9.44 -23.88 -28.98
CA VAL A 93 9.28 -24.49 -30.30
C VAL A 93 7.84 -24.97 -30.47
N ALA A 94 7.30 -24.80 -31.67
CA ALA A 94 5.96 -25.21 -32.01
C ALA A 94 5.83 -26.74 -31.98
N HIS A 95 4.73 -27.23 -31.43
CA HIS A 95 4.39 -28.64 -31.44
C HIS A 95 2.95 -28.86 -31.92
N SER A 96 2.71 -29.98 -32.61
CA SER A 96 1.37 -30.40 -33.02
C SER A 96 1.23 -31.91 -32.83
N GLY A 97 0.19 -32.33 -32.11
CA GLY A 97 -0.04 -33.76 -31.81
C GLY A 97 1.12 -34.45 -31.09
N GLY A 98 1.87 -33.72 -30.26
CA GLY A 98 3.04 -34.22 -29.54
C GLY A 98 4.32 -34.36 -30.37
N LYS A 99 4.32 -33.88 -31.62
CA LYS A 99 5.50 -33.85 -32.49
C LYS A 99 5.96 -32.40 -32.69
N LEU A 100 7.27 -32.20 -32.82
CA LEU A 100 7.85 -30.90 -33.20
C LEU A 100 7.41 -30.53 -34.62
N VAL A 101 7.06 -29.26 -34.81
CA VAL A 101 6.84 -28.70 -36.14
C VAL A 101 8.20 -28.29 -36.69
N MET A 102 8.59 -28.89 -37.81
CA MET A 102 9.87 -28.61 -38.49
C MET A 102 9.61 -27.70 -39.70
N VAL A 103 10.55 -26.82 -40.00
CA VAL A 103 10.56 -25.96 -41.19
C VAL A 103 11.90 -26.08 -41.90
N ALA A 104 11.90 -25.94 -43.23
CA ALA A 104 13.13 -25.94 -44.01
C ALA A 104 13.93 -24.66 -43.71
N GLY A 105 15.14 -24.81 -43.18
CA GLY A 105 16.10 -23.72 -43.01
C GLY A 105 16.68 -23.26 -44.34
N GLU A 106 17.34 -22.10 -44.34
CA GLU A 106 17.94 -21.48 -45.53
C GLU A 106 18.97 -22.39 -46.22
N ASP A 107 19.67 -23.23 -45.44
CA ASP A 107 20.67 -24.19 -45.92
C ASP A 107 20.06 -25.54 -46.38
N GLY A 108 18.73 -25.65 -46.42
CA GLY A 108 18.00 -26.89 -46.69
C GLY A 108 17.96 -27.87 -45.50
N VAL A 109 18.55 -27.50 -44.37
CA VAL A 109 18.50 -28.27 -43.11
C VAL A 109 17.19 -27.96 -42.38
N GLU A 110 16.43 -28.98 -42.03
CA GLU A 110 15.20 -28.80 -41.23
C GLU A 110 15.53 -28.36 -39.80
N VAL A 111 14.86 -27.31 -39.35
CA VAL A 111 14.97 -26.78 -37.98
C VAL A 111 13.59 -26.70 -37.31
N PRO A 112 13.50 -26.84 -35.98
CA PRO A 112 12.23 -26.66 -35.28
C PRO A 112 11.70 -25.24 -35.48
N LEU A 113 10.40 -25.13 -35.78
CA LEU A 113 9.71 -23.85 -35.87
C LEU A 113 9.65 -23.22 -34.48
N ARG A 114 10.15 -22.00 -34.35
CA ARG A 114 10.01 -21.20 -33.12
C ARG A 114 8.56 -20.77 -32.91
N ASP A 115 8.14 -20.79 -31.66
CA ASP A 115 6.81 -20.33 -31.24
C ASP A 115 6.95 -19.20 -30.23
N ASP A 116 6.57 -17.98 -30.62
CA ASP A 116 6.62 -16.82 -29.75
C ASP A 116 5.38 -16.70 -28.84
N ALA A 117 4.35 -17.52 -29.04
CA ALA A 117 3.11 -17.42 -28.27
C ALA A 117 3.31 -17.66 -26.76
N PRO A 118 4.09 -18.66 -26.30
CA PRO A 118 4.42 -18.81 -24.89
C PRO A 118 5.19 -17.61 -24.32
N THR A 119 6.10 -17.04 -25.11
CA THR A 119 6.85 -15.83 -24.74
C THR A 119 5.92 -14.65 -24.51
N LEU A 120 5.04 -14.36 -25.46
CA LEU A 120 4.06 -13.27 -25.35
C LEU A 120 3.12 -13.47 -24.15
N ALA A 121 2.66 -14.71 -23.93
CA ALA A 121 1.84 -15.05 -22.77
C ALA A 121 2.60 -14.84 -21.44
N ALA A 122 3.89 -15.14 -21.39
CA ALA A 122 4.72 -14.89 -20.22
C ALA A 122 4.92 -13.38 -19.98
N ILE A 123 5.14 -12.57 -21.02
CA ILE A 123 5.18 -11.10 -20.91
C ILE A 123 3.90 -10.56 -20.28
N ASP A 124 2.73 -11.02 -20.72
CA ASP A 124 1.45 -10.61 -20.14
C ASP A 124 1.34 -10.95 -18.64
N ARG A 125 1.89 -12.10 -18.21
CA ARG A 125 1.93 -12.48 -16.80
C ARG A 125 2.90 -11.62 -16.01
N VAL A 126 4.08 -11.34 -16.56
CA VAL A 126 5.07 -10.42 -15.97
C VAL A 126 4.43 -9.04 -15.73
N LEU A 127 3.77 -8.47 -16.75
CA LEU A 127 3.12 -7.16 -16.63
C LEU A 127 2.05 -7.15 -15.52
N LYS A 128 1.21 -8.20 -15.43
CA LYS A 128 0.20 -8.32 -14.37
C LYS A 128 0.82 -8.38 -12.97
N ILE A 129 1.92 -9.13 -12.81
CA ILE A 129 2.66 -9.23 -11.55
C ILE A 129 3.24 -7.87 -11.17
N MET A 130 3.87 -7.17 -12.13
CA MET A 130 4.45 -5.85 -11.93
C MET A 130 3.39 -4.81 -11.54
N THR A 131 2.22 -4.82 -12.19
CA THR A 131 1.08 -3.96 -11.81
C THR A 131 0.67 -4.21 -10.36
N ARG A 132 0.49 -5.48 -9.96
CA ARG A 132 0.08 -5.79 -8.58
C ARG A 132 1.14 -5.37 -7.56
N ARG A 133 2.42 -5.48 -7.91
CA ARG A 133 3.54 -5.02 -7.07
C ARG A 133 3.56 -3.50 -6.93
N ALA A 134 3.30 -2.76 -8.01
CA ALA A 134 3.19 -1.31 -8.00
C ALA A 134 2.02 -0.82 -7.12
N GLU A 135 0.86 -1.51 -7.18
CA GLU A 135 -0.29 -1.24 -6.32
C GLU A 135 0.03 -1.44 -4.83
N LEU A 136 0.68 -2.57 -4.46
CA LEU A 136 1.02 -2.89 -3.07
C LEU A 136 2.07 -1.93 -2.48
N LEU A 137 2.97 -1.42 -3.32
CA LEU A 137 4.03 -0.49 -2.93
C LEU A 137 3.61 0.99 -3.08
N GLY A 138 2.44 1.26 -3.65
CA GLY A 138 1.98 2.62 -3.93
C GLY A 138 2.86 3.39 -4.92
N LEU A 139 3.50 2.68 -5.87
CA LEU A 139 4.39 3.28 -6.86
C LEU A 139 3.63 3.98 -8.00
N ASP A 140 2.34 3.68 -8.16
CA ASP A 140 1.49 4.34 -9.14
C ASP A 140 1.01 5.70 -8.62
N ALA A 141 1.32 6.77 -9.35
CA ALA A 141 0.80 8.09 -9.04
C ALA A 141 -0.73 8.09 -9.15
N PRO A 142 -1.47 8.70 -8.20
CA PRO A 142 -2.92 8.79 -8.30
C PRO A 142 -3.30 9.53 -9.58
N ARG A 143 -3.99 8.84 -10.50
CA ARG A 143 -4.62 9.51 -11.65
C ARG A 143 -5.69 10.44 -11.09
N LYS A 144 -5.47 11.75 -11.18
CA LYS A 144 -6.51 12.76 -10.91
C LYS A 144 -7.66 12.51 -11.88
N ILE A 145 -8.77 11.97 -11.37
CA ILE A 145 -10.03 11.95 -12.10
C ILE A 145 -10.67 13.31 -11.86
N GLU A 146 -10.60 14.21 -12.84
CA GLU A 146 -11.39 15.44 -12.85
C GLU A 146 -12.86 15.07 -13.08
N GLN A 147 -13.58 14.72 -12.02
CA GLN A 147 -15.04 14.71 -12.06
C GLN A 147 -15.54 16.15 -11.91
N GLY A 148 -15.69 16.84 -13.04
CA GLY A 148 -16.48 18.06 -13.15
C GLY A 148 -17.95 17.77 -12.91
N GLY A 149 -18.35 17.63 -11.65
CA GLY A 149 -19.76 17.44 -11.29
C GLY A 149 -20.56 18.72 -11.50
N GLN A 150 -21.40 18.77 -12.54
CA GLN A 150 -22.49 19.74 -12.59
C GLN A 150 -23.51 19.38 -11.51
N VAL A 151 -23.56 20.17 -10.44
CA VAL A 151 -24.58 20.03 -9.40
C VAL A 151 -25.87 20.68 -9.89
N LYS A 152 -26.86 19.86 -10.25
CA LYS A 152 -28.22 20.32 -10.53
C LYS A 152 -28.95 20.54 -9.20
N TYR A 153 -29.08 21.79 -8.77
CA TYR A 153 -29.93 22.13 -7.64
C TYR A 153 -31.39 22.12 -8.08
N ILE A 154 -32.23 21.28 -7.45
CA ILE A 154 -33.68 21.43 -7.47
C ILE A 154 -34.03 22.11 -6.15
N VAL A 155 -34.45 23.37 -6.23
CA VAL A 155 -34.95 24.12 -5.08
C VAL A 155 -36.45 23.89 -5.01
N GLU A 156 -36.88 22.90 -4.23
CA GLU A 156 -38.30 22.80 -3.83
C GLU A 156 -38.51 23.64 -2.57
N GLY A 157 -39.38 24.65 -2.67
CA GLY A 157 -39.94 25.34 -1.51
C GLY A 157 -39.32 26.68 -1.11
N VAL A 158 -38.61 27.40 -1.99
CA VAL A 158 -38.26 28.80 -1.72
C VAL A 158 -39.28 29.73 -2.38
N ASP A 159 -40.13 30.34 -1.56
CA ASP A 159 -41.01 31.42 -1.98
C ASP A 159 -40.17 32.68 -2.25
N LEU A 160 -40.02 33.03 -3.53
CA LEU A 160 -39.27 34.20 -4.01
C LEU A 160 -39.90 35.53 -3.59
N GLY A 161 -41.11 35.54 -3.01
CA GLY A 161 -41.77 36.74 -2.47
C GLY A 161 -41.20 37.24 -1.14
N ALA A 162 -40.33 36.48 -0.46
CA ALA A 162 -39.73 36.86 0.82
C ALA A 162 -38.35 37.54 0.70
N LEU A 163 -37.92 37.88 -0.52
CA LEU A 163 -36.58 38.43 -0.82
C LEU A 163 -36.59 39.88 -1.35
N THR A 164 -37.67 40.64 -1.16
CA THR A 164 -37.66 42.10 -1.38
C THR A 164 -37.05 42.85 -0.20
#